data_AF-A0A2E5YR07-F1
#
_entry.id   AF-A0A2E5YR07-F1
#
_cell.length_a   1.000
_cell.length_b   1.000
_cell.length_c   1.000
_cell.angle_alpha   90.00
_cell.angle_beta   90.00
_cell.angle_gamma   90.00
#
_symmetry.space_group_name_H-M   'P 1'
#
loop_
_entity.id
_entity.type
_entity.pdbx_description
1 polymer ?
#
loop_
_entity_poly.entity_id
_entity_poly.type
_entity_poly.pdbx_seq_one_letter_code
_entity_poly.pdbx_strand_id
1 'polypeptide(L)'
;MSGEVEEGLRRARDHLGRAALEALEAARALLDASLRASGLYSVAPDGLAGEIGRSLDALISTLREGRSFVVPAGLARPLAEALEVEIARWERRSQTDSDARPVLRAFLGMRELLWEFGVGSPSEPERPRASKARDKAATSSRESAKTRVQRFDIET
;
A
#
# COMPACT_ATOMS: atom_id res chain seq x y z
N MET A 1 19.39 -17.78 13.42
CA MET A 1 19.30 -16.37 13.01
C MET A 1 17.99 -16.03 12.28
N SER A 2 17.46 -16.84 11.34
CA SER A 2 16.18 -16.51 10.67
C SER A 2 14.98 -16.39 11.63
N GLY A 3 14.84 -17.31 12.59
CA GLY A 3 13.70 -17.31 13.51
C GLY A 3 13.62 -16.12 14.47
N GLU A 4 14.75 -15.54 14.89
CA GLU A 4 14.76 -14.35 15.74
C GLU A 4 14.34 -13.09 14.97
N VAL A 5 14.72 -13.01 13.70
CA VAL A 5 14.32 -11.91 12.79
C VAL A 5 12.83 -12.01 12.49
N GLU A 6 12.33 -13.20 12.16
CA GLU A 6 10.91 -13.44 11.92
C GLU A 6 10.05 -13.11 13.16
N GLU A 7 10.49 -13.50 14.35
CA GLU A 7 9.82 -13.16 15.60
C GLU A 7 9.89 -11.66 15.92
N GLY A 8 11.00 -11.00 15.61
CA GLY A 8 11.12 -9.54 15.68
C GLY A 8 10.13 -8.83 14.76
N LEU A 9 10.01 -9.29 13.51
CA LEU A 9 9.07 -8.74 12.53
C LEU A 9 7.63 -8.99 12.93
N ARG A 10 7.31 -10.18 13.46
CA ARG A 10 5.96 -10.50 13.98
C ARG A 10 5.57 -9.55 15.09
N ARG A 11 6.44 -9.35 16.09
CA ARG A 11 6.19 -8.39 17.18
C ARG A 11 6.04 -6.96 16.66
N ALA A 12 6.87 -6.54 15.72
CA ALA A 12 6.77 -5.22 15.11
C ALA A 12 5.42 -5.00 14.42
N ARG A 13 4.94 -5.99 13.66
CA ARG A 13 3.61 -5.97 13.02
C ARG A 13 2.48 -5.90 14.05
N ASP A 14 2.56 -6.70 15.12
CA ASP A 14 1.57 -6.70 16.20
C ASP A 14 1.50 -5.32 16.89
N HIS A 15 2.66 -4.71 17.16
CA HIS A 15 2.74 -3.37 17.76
C HIS A 15 2.19 -2.29 16.84
N LEU A 16 2.53 -2.34 15.55
CA LEU A 16 2.01 -1.40 14.55
C LEU A 16 0.49 -1.51 14.45
N GLY A 17 -0.06 -2.73 14.41
CA GLY A 17 -1.50 -2.95 14.36
C GLY A 17 -2.23 -2.36 15.56
N ARG A 18 -1.68 -2.52 16.78
CA ARG A 18 -2.24 -1.89 17.99
C ARG A 18 -2.16 -0.37 17.95
N ALA A 19 -1.01 0.19 17.57
CA ALA A 19 -0.85 1.65 17.46
C ALA A 19 -1.79 2.25 16.42
N ALA A 20 -1.99 1.58 15.28
CA ALA A 20 -2.93 2.00 14.25
C ALA A 20 -4.38 1.98 14.74
N LEU A 21 -4.76 0.93 15.48
CA LEU A 21 -6.08 0.83 16.10
C LEU A 21 -6.31 1.97 17.10
N GLU A 22 -5.37 2.21 18.01
CA GLU A 22 -5.44 3.30 18.99
C GLU A 22 -5.57 4.67 18.32
N ALA A 23 -4.81 4.91 17.24
CA ALA A 23 -4.87 6.16 16.49
C ALA A 23 -6.23 6.36 15.79
N LEU A 24 -6.80 5.30 15.21
CA LEU A 24 -8.12 5.37 14.58
C LEU A 24 -9.24 5.59 15.60
N GLU A 25 -9.15 4.93 16.76
CA GLU A 25 -10.08 5.14 17.87
C GLU A 25 -10.00 6.59 18.40
N ALA A 26 -8.79 7.14 18.53
CA ALA A 26 -8.59 8.54 18.87
C ALA A 26 -9.18 9.50 17.83
N ALA A 27 -8.97 9.23 16.53
CA ALA A 27 -9.56 10.01 15.44
C ALA A 27 -11.10 9.98 15.45
N ARG A 28 -11.69 8.81 15.72
CA ARG A 28 -13.15 8.65 15.86
C ARG A 28 -13.69 9.45 17.03
N ALA A 29 -13.01 9.39 18.18
CA ALA A 29 -13.37 10.16 19.37
C ALA A 29 -13.26 11.68 19.14
N LEU A 30 -12.22 12.14 18.44
CA LEU A 30 -12.07 13.54 18.04
C LEU A 30 -13.16 14.01 17.09
N LEU A 31 -13.55 13.18 16.12
CA LEU A 31 -14.67 13.48 15.23
C LEU A 31 -15.97 13.63 16.02
N ASP A 32 -16.26 12.69 16.93
CA ASP A 32 -17.45 12.77 17.79
C ASP A 32 -17.45 14.01 18.69
N ALA A 33 -16.30 14.34 19.29
CA ALA A 33 -16.16 15.54 20.11
C ALA A 33 -16.40 16.82 19.28
N SER A 34 -15.86 16.88 18.06
CA SER A 34 -15.99 18.03 17.15
C SER A 34 -17.44 18.24 16.67
N LEU A 35 -18.16 17.15 16.42
CA LEU A 35 -19.57 17.19 16.04
C LEU A 35 -20.44 17.72 17.19
N ARG A 36 -20.22 17.21 18.40
CA ARG A 36 -20.92 17.69 19.61
C ARG A 36 -20.64 19.16 19.88
N ALA A 37 -19.37 19.58 19.76
CA ALA A 37 -18.97 20.98 19.93
C ALA A 37 -19.64 21.90 18.91
N SER A 38 -19.86 21.42 17.69
CA SER A 38 -20.55 22.15 16.62
C SER A 38 -22.08 22.20 16.77
N GLY A 39 -22.65 21.63 17.84
CA GLY A 39 -24.11 21.52 18.03
C GLY A 39 -24.78 20.49 17.11
N LEU A 40 -24.00 19.69 16.39
CA LEU A 40 -24.47 18.56 15.60
C LEU A 40 -24.54 17.33 16.51
N TYR A 41 -25.67 17.18 17.21
CA TYR A 41 -25.88 16.06 18.16
C TYR A 41 -25.99 14.69 17.48
N SER A 42 -26.27 14.67 16.18
CA SER A 42 -26.27 13.46 15.37
C SER A 42 -25.69 13.77 13.99
N VAL A 43 -24.83 12.88 13.51
CA VAL A 43 -24.36 12.93 12.15
C VAL A 43 -25.51 12.53 11.24
N ALA A 44 -25.94 13.42 10.34
CA ALA A 44 -26.82 13.01 9.26
C ALA A 44 -26.13 11.85 8.53
N PRO A 45 -26.78 10.67 8.37
CA PRO A 45 -26.14 9.49 7.82
C PRO A 45 -25.55 9.76 6.42
N ASP A 46 -26.14 10.68 5.66
CA ASP A 46 -25.68 11.01 4.30
C ASP A 46 -24.74 12.23 4.24
N GLY A 47 -24.35 12.79 5.38
CA GLY A 47 -23.40 13.90 5.45
C GLY A 47 -21.94 13.43 5.43
N LEU A 48 -21.03 14.31 5.01
CA LEU A 48 -19.58 14.05 4.95
C LEU A 48 -19.02 13.48 6.27
N ALA A 49 -19.40 14.05 7.41
CA ALA A 49 -18.96 13.53 8.70
C ALA A 49 -19.45 12.09 8.98
N GLY A 50 -20.59 11.70 8.40
CA GLY A 50 -21.18 10.37 8.57
C GLY A 50 -20.48 9.34 7.73
N GLU A 51 -20.11 9.74 6.51
CA GLU A 51 -19.24 8.98 5.64
C GLU A 51 -17.86 8.75 6.28
N ILE A 52 -17.24 9.81 6.82
CA ILE A 52 -15.95 9.71 7.52
C ILE A 52 -16.08 8.80 8.76
N GLY A 53 -17.13 8.98 9.57
CA GLY A 53 -17.38 8.15 10.75
C GLY A 53 -17.51 6.66 10.40
N ARG A 54 -18.33 6.32 9.38
CA ARG A 54 -18.46 4.93 8.90
C ARG A 54 -17.16 4.37 8.35
N SER A 55 -16.39 5.19 7.63
CA SER A 55 -15.09 4.78 7.11
C SER A 55 -14.12 4.43 8.24
N LEU A 56 -14.05 5.26 9.29
CA LEU A 56 -13.27 5.00 10.50
C LEU A 56 -13.74 3.73 11.21
N ASP A 57 -15.05 3.57 11.42
CA ASP A 57 -15.63 2.40 12.08
C ASP A 57 -15.35 1.10 11.31
N ALA A 58 -15.37 1.14 9.98
CA ALA A 58 -15.01 0.00 9.13
C ALA A 58 -13.52 -0.38 9.25
N LEU A 59 -12.62 0.61 9.30
CA LEU A 59 -11.18 0.38 9.48
C LEU A 59 -10.86 -0.19 10.87
N ILE A 60 -11.48 0.38 11.92
CA ILE A 60 -11.36 -0.11 13.30
C ILE A 60 -11.83 -1.56 13.39
N SER A 61 -12.99 -1.88 12.79
CA SER A 61 -13.54 -3.24 12.80
C SER A 61 -12.61 -4.22 12.09
N THR A 62 -12.05 -3.84 10.93
CA THR A 62 -11.10 -4.66 10.17
C THR A 62 -9.85 -4.99 11.00
N LEU A 63 -9.28 -3.99 11.70
CA LEU A 63 -8.11 -4.19 12.56
C LEU A 63 -8.41 -5.05 13.79
N ARG A 64 -9.57 -4.86 14.44
CA ARG A 64 -9.98 -5.67 15.60
C ARG A 64 -10.18 -7.14 15.25
N GLU A 65 -10.68 -7.42 14.04
CA GLU A 65 -10.87 -8.79 13.54
C GLU A 65 -9.55 -9.46 13.13
N GLY A 66 -8.40 -8.79 13.27
CA GLY A 66 -7.10 -9.32 12.88
C GLY A 66 -6.98 -9.57 11.37
N ARG A 67 -7.86 -8.98 10.56
CA ARG A 67 -7.81 -9.08 9.11
C ARG A 67 -6.74 -8.15 8.57
N SER A 68 -6.20 -8.48 7.40
CA SER A 68 -5.22 -7.63 6.72
C SER A 68 -5.79 -6.21 6.56
N PHE A 69 -5.18 -5.26 7.25
CA PHE A 69 -5.52 -3.86 7.12
C PHE A 69 -5.17 -3.38 5.72
N VAL A 70 -6.14 -2.89 4.96
CA VAL A 70 -5.88 -2.25 3.68
C VAL A 70 -6.04 -0.76 3.90
N VAL A 71 -4.98 0.00 3.64
CA VAL A 71 -5.03 1.45 3.76
C VAL A 71 -6.05 2.00 2.74
N PRO A 72 -6.96 2.91 3.14
CA PRO A 72 -7.91 3.51 2.22
C PRO A 72 -7.21 4.08 0.98
N ALA A 73 -7.76 3.83 -0.21
CA ALA A 73 -7.14 4.26 -1.47
C ALA A 73 -6.87 5.78 -1.53
N GLY A 74 -7.73 6.59 -0.89
CA GLY A 74 -7.54 8.04 -0.79
C GLY A 74 -6.39 8.49 0.12
N LEU A 75 -5.92 7.63 1.02
CA LEU A 75 -4.77 7.87 1.91
C LEU A 75 -3.50 7.17 1.45
N ALA A 76 -3.63 6.07 0.70
CA ALA A 76 -2.51 5.28 0.22
C ALA A 76 -1.52 6.12 -0.61
N ARG A 77 -2.02 6.84 -1.63
CA ARG A 77 -1.13 7.62 -2.50
C ARG A 77 -0.44 8.78 -1.77
N PRO A 78 -1.14 9.66 -1.02
CA PRO A 78 -0.48 10.73 -0.28
C PRO A 78 0.54 10.23 0.76
N LEU A 79 0.25 9.10 1.42
CA LEU A 79 1.17 8.51 2.39
C LEU A 79 2.44 7.96 1.73
N ALA A 80 2.29 7.27 0.60
CA ALA A 80 3.42 6.79 -0.20
C ALA A 80 4.30 7.96 -0.70
N GLU A 81 3.68 9.01 -1.23
CA GLU A 81 4.38 10.21 -1.71
C GLU A 81 5.16 10.91 -0.60
N ALA A 82 4.54 11.09 0.58
CA ALA A 82 5.20 11.70 1.74
C ALA A 82 6.38 10.86 2.23
N LEU A 83 6.24 9.53 2.23
CA LEU A 83 7.31 8.62 2.63
C LEU A 83 8.50 8.69 1.67
N GLU A 84 8.27 8.72 0.36
CA GLU A 84 9.33 8.85 -0.64
C GLU A 84 10.08 10.19 -0.51
N VAL A 85 9.39 11.28 -0.17
CA VAL A 85 10.03 12.57 0.12
C VAL A 85 10.99 12.48 1.31
N GLU A 86 10.58 11.82 2.39
CA GLU A 86 11.44 11.63 3.56
C GLU A 86 12.60 10.67 3.26
N ILE A 87 12.38 9.57 2.54
CA ILE A 87 13.46 8.67 2.09
C ILE A 87 14.50 9.45 1.29
N ALA A 88 14.10 10.20 0.27
CA ALA A 88 15.02 11.00 -0.55
C ALA A 88 15.81 12.03 0.28
N ARG A 89 15.17 12.64 1.29
CA ARG A 89 15.84 13.55 2.23
C ARG A 89 16.91 12.82 3.04
N TRP A 90 16.57 11.67 3.61
CA TRP A 90 17.48 10.91 4.48
C TRP A 90 18.59 10.21 3.69
N GLU A 91 18.33 9.79 2.45
CA GLU A 91 19.35 9.30 1.51
C GLU A 91 20.44 10.34 1.29
N ARG A 92 20.05 11.57 0.92
CA ARG A 92 21.00 12.67 0.70
C ARG A 92 21.82 12.96 1.95
N ARG A 93 21.18 12.99 3.12
CA ARG A 93 21.85 13.25 4.39
C ARG A 93 22.81 12.12 4.79
N SER A 94 22.44 10.87 4.54
CA SER A 94 23.24 9.69 4.92
C SER A 94 24.58 9.56 4.22
N GLN A 95 24.78 10.33 3.13
CA GLN A 95 26.04 10.40 2.40
C GLN A 95 27.14 11.07 3.22
N THR A 96 26.78 12.05 4.05
CA THR A 96 27.72 12.86 4.84
C THR A 96 27.57 12.66 6.35
N ASP A 97 26.42 12.18 6.81
CA ASP A 97 26.08 11.96 8.21
C ASP A 97 25.89 10.45 8.47
N SER A 98 26.80 9.82 9.21
CA SER A 98 26.71 8.39 9.52
C SER A 98 25.49 8.04 10.37
N ASP A 99 25.02 8.98 11.19
CA ASP A 99 23.91 8.80 12.12
C ASP A 99 22.56 8.88 11.41
N ALA A 100 22.53 9.37 10.17
CA ALA A 100 21.35 9.35 9.32
C ALA A 100 21.07 7.97 8.70
N ARG A 101 22.04 7.05 8.66
CA ARG A 101 21.88 5.72 8.03
C ARG A 101 20.87 4.81 8.75
N PRO A 102 20.85 4.71 10.10
CA PRO A 102 19.80 3.98 10.81
C PRO A 102 18.41 4.56 10.53
N VAL A 103 18.28 5.89 10.45
CA VAL A 103 17.01 6.56 10.17
C VAL A 103 16.51 6.23 8.77
N LEU A 104 17.39 6.29 7.76
CA LEU A 104 17.08 5.86 6.40
C LEU A 104 16.58 4.41 6.37
N ARG A 105 17.26 3.48 7.06
CA ARG A 105 16.82 2.08 7.13
C ARG A 105 15.43 1.93 7.76
N ALA A 106 15.08 2.74 8.75
CA ALA A 106 13.75 2.74 9.35
C ALA A 106 12.68 3.19 8.35
N PHE A 107 12.92 4.26 7.57
CA PHE A 107 11.99 4.70 6.52
C PHE A 107 11.85 3.70 5.38
N LEU A 108 12.95 3.04 4.97
CA LEU A 108 12.89 1.95 4.00
C LEU A 108 12.07 0.78 4.55
N GLY A 109 12.27 0.37 5.80
CA GLY A 109 11.46 -0.66 6.45
C GLY A 109 9.97 -0.28 6.54
N MET A 110 9.66 0.99 6.78
CA MET A 110 8.28 1.50 6.76
C MET A 110 7.66 1.37 5.36
N ARG A 111 8.42 1.61 4.29
CA ARG A 111 7.94 1.44 2.91
C ARG A 111 7.58 -0.01 2.63
N GLU A 112 8.43 -0.95 3.03
CA GLU A 112 8.15 -2.38 2.87
C GLU A 112 6.88 -2.78 3.64
N LEU A 113 6.69 -2.27 4.86
CA LEU A 113 5.46 -2.49 5.62
C LEU A 113 4.22 -1.93 4.91
N LEU A 114 4.32 -0.73 4.33
CA LEU A 114 3.22 -0.13 3.57
C LEU A 114 2.87 -0.93 2.31
N TRP A 115 3.86 -1.52 1.63
CA TRP A 115 3.61 -2.44 0.51
C TRP A 115 2.82 -3.68 0.93
N GLU A 116 3.13 -4.28 2.08
CA GLU A 116 2.35 -5.40 2.64
C GLU A 116 0.88 -5.02 2.92
N PHE A 117 0.60 -3.74 3.12
CA PHE A 117 -0.76 -3.20 3.30
C PHE A 117 -1.40 -2.66 2.00
N GLY A 118 -0.80 -2.94 0.85
CA GLY A 118 -1.29 -2.54 -0.47
C GLY A 118 -1.06 -1.06 -0.81
N VAL A 119 -0.24 -0.36 -0.02
CA VAL A 119 0.16 1.03 -0.28
C VAL A 119 1.43 1.03 -1.11
N GLY A 120 1.26 0.91 -2.42
CA GLY A 120 2.33 1.17 -3.39
C GLY A 120 2.40 0.12 -4.48
N SER A 121 2.08 0.57 -5.70
CA SER A 121 2.91 0.33 -6.87
C SER A 121 2.72 1.51 -7.82
N PRO A 122 3.75 2.34 -8.05
CA PRO A 122 3.84 3.16 -9.24
C PRO A 122 4.91 2.56 -10.14
N SER A 123 4.71 1.34 -10.65
CA SER A 123 5.47 0.75 -11.77
C SER A 123 4.80 -0.51 -12.33
N GLU A 124 3.50 -0.48 -12.61
CA GLU A 124 3.01 -1.21 -13.79
C GLU A 124 2.70 -0.15 -14.85
N PRO A 125 3.49 -0.04 -15.94
CA PRO A 125 2.99 0.65 -17.11
C PRO A 125 1.70 -0.06 -17.50
N GLU A 126 0.63 0.72 -17.52
CA GLU A 126 -0.67 0.39 -18.07
C GLU A 126 -0.44 -0.39 -19.38
N ARG A 127 -0.51 -1.72 -19.32
CA ARG A 127 -0.51 -2.53 -20.54
C ARG A 127 -1.72 -2.04 -21.31
N PRO A 128 -1.57 -1.48 -22.53
CA PRO A 128 -2.72 -1.09 -23.30
C PRO A 128 -3.57 -2.35 -23.46
N ARG A 129 -4.79 -2.29 -22.90
CA ARG A 129 -5.82 -3.29 -23.10
C ARG A 129 -5.94 -3.47 -24.61
N ALA A 130 -5.45 -4.60 -25.12
CA ALA A 130 -5.70 -5.01 -26.49
C ALA A 130 -7.21 -5.26 -26.60
N SER A 131 -7.94 -4.18 -26.88
CA SER A 131 -9.34 -4.22 -27.24
C SER A 131 -9.44 -5.01 -28.53
N LYS A 132 -10.07 -6.18 -28.42
CA LYS A 132 -10.54 -6.98 -29.54
C LYS A 132 -11.39 -6.11 -30.47
N ALA A 133 -10.82 -5.61 -31.54
CA ALA A 133 -11.56 -5.33 -32.77
C ALA A 133 -11.43 -6.57 -33.65
N ARG A 134 -12.37 -7.50 -33.47
CA ARG A 134 -12.58 -8.60 -34.39
C ARG A 134 -13.40 -8.05 -35.55
N ASP A 135 -12.91 -8.32 -36.76
CA ASP A 135 -13.64 -8.67 -37.98
C ASP A 135 -13.33 -7.87 -39.26
N LYS A 136 -12.59 -8.59 -40.10
CA LYS A 136 -12.76 -8.81 -41.55
C LYS A 136 -12.11 -7.81 -42.52
N ALA A 137 -11.00 -8.27 -43.10
CA ALA A 137 -10.97 -8.55 -44.54
C ALA A 137 -9.94 -9.67 -44.84
N ALA A 138 -10.41 -10.71 -45.51
CA ALA A 138 -9.59 -11.68 -46.25
C ALA A 138 -8.70 -10.92 -47.26
N THR A 139 -7.53 -11.39 -47.70
CA THR A 139 -7.36 -12.59 -48.55
C THR A 139 -5.86 -12.80 -48.86
N SER A 140 -5.45 -14.07 -48.95
CA SER A 140 -4.19 -14.57 -49.56
C SER A 140 -2.90 -14.28 -48.77
N SER A 141 -1.88 -15.13 -48.69
CA SER A 141 -1.58 -16.39 -49.37
C SER A 141 -0.47 -17.08 -48.56
N ARG A 142 -0.53 -18.43 -48.50
CA ARG A 142 0.61 -19.36 -48.39
C ARG A 142 1.89 -18.90 -47.67
N GLU A 143 2.21 -19.52 -46.54
CA GLU A 143 3.34 -20.47 -46.52
C GLU A 143 3.35 -21.31 -45.24
N SER A 144 3.28 -22.62 -45.47
CA SER A 144 3.46 -23.65 -44.46
C SER A 144 4.95 -23.81 -44.17
N ALA A 145 5.27 -24.05 -42.90
CA ALA A 145 6.23 -25.06 -42.41
C ALA A 145 7.43 -24.56 -41.57
N LYS A 146 7.64 -25.36 -40.51
CA LYS A 146 8.88 -25.65 -39.76
C LYS A 146 9.18 -24.87 -38.49
N THR A 147 8.71 -25.46 -37.40
CA THR A 147 9.45 -25.77 -36.16
C THR A 147 10.97 -25.63 -36.24
N ARG A 148 11.57 -24.86 -35.30
CA ARG A 148 12.88 -25.20 -34.74
C ARG A 148 13.04 -24.66 -33.32
N VAL A 149 12.83 -25.55 -32.34
CA VAL A 149 13.31 -25.40 -30.97
C VAL A 149 14.82 -25.62 -31.01
N GLN A 150 15.63 -24.64 -30.58
CA GLN A 150 17.04 -24.86 -30.26
C GLN A 150 17.16 -24.99 -28.75
N ARG A 151 17.49 -26.20 -28.30
CA ARG A 151 18.07 -26.45 -26.97
C ARG A 151 19.58 -26.30 -27.10
N PHE A 152 20.19 -25.62 -26.14
CA PHE A 152 21.65 -25.56 -26.00
C PHE A 152 22.08 -26.69 -25.07
N ASP A 153 23.09 -27.44 -25.50
CA ASP A 153 23.80 -28.39 -24.65
C ASP A 153 24.71 -27.62 -23.69
N ILE A 154 24.66 -27.98 -22.41
CA ILE A 154 25.61 -27.55 -21.39
C ILE A 154 26.55 -28.74 -21.17
N GLU A 155 27.77 -28.64 -21.69
CA GLU A 155 28.96 -29.35 -21.18
C GLU A 155 29.73 -28.31 -20.34
N THR A 156 30.32 -28.60 -19.17
CA THR A 156 30.72 -29.85 -18.52
C THR A 156 30.67 -29.66 -17.01
#